data_AF-A0A0W0WU11-F1
#
_entry.id   AF-A0A0W0WU11-F1
#
_cell.length_a   1.000
_cell.length_b   1.000
_cell.length_c   1.000
_cell.angle_alpha   90.00
_cell.angle_beta   90.00
_cell.angle_gamma   90.00
#
_symmetry.space_group_name_H-M   'P 1'
#
loop_
_entity.id
_entity.type
_entity.pdbx_description
1 polymer ?
#
loop_
_entity_poly.entity_id
_entity_poly.type
_entity_poly.pdbx_seq_one_letter_code
_entity_poly.pdbx_strand_id
1 'polypeptide(L)'
;MIKKICLAATTYFLAFSTFAFSSCPKAEVTNSPRFCESFKTAARCYCTSSGLPAGLCQNVDEIYLRMVVIYSTLENACRSQKYTSQQDCLDNWRCYLYGGMDSQSRICSSNGSRCTTMNV
;
A
#
# COMPACT_ATOMS: atom_id res chain seq x y z
N MET A 1 36.84 -47.31 -33.27
CA MET A 1 36.84 -45.99 -32.62
C MET A 1 35.40 -45.49 -32.57
N ILE A 2 34.74 -45.58 -31.42
CA ILE A 2 33.29 -45.31 -31.25
C ILE A 2 33.13 -43.88 -30.75
N LYS A 3 32.51 -43.01 -31.56
CA LYS A 3 32.15 -41.64 -31.18
C LYS A 3 30.84 -41.66 -30.39
N LYS A 4 30.91 -41.30 -29.13
CA LYS A 4 29.76 -41.07 -28.23
C LYS A 4 29.09 -39.76 -28.65
N ILE A 5 27.80 -39.80 -28.97
CA ILE A 5 26.96 -38.60 -29.11
C ILE A 5 25.93 -38.67 -27.98
N CYS A 6 26.20 -37.93 -26.91
CA CYS A 6 25.26 -37.72 -25.83
C CYS A 6 24.25 -36.65 -26.27
N LEU A 7 23.01 -37.06 -26.54
CA LEU A 7 21.86 -36.16 -26.69
C LEU A 7 21.50 -35.61 -25.31
N ALA A 8 21.92 -34.38 -25.04
CA ALA A 8 21.47 -33.62 -23.87
C ALA A 8 20.04 -33.14 -24.12
N ALA A 9 19.06 -33.84 -23.55
CA ALA A 9 17.68 -33.39 -23.48
C ALA A 9 17.61 -32.14 -22.59
N THR A 10 17.35 -30.99 -23.21
CA THR A 10 17.16 -29.70 -22.55
C THR A 10 15.75 -29.68 -21.97
N THR A 11 15.61 -30.08 -20.70
CA THR A 11 14.38 -29.91 -19.94
C THR A 11 14.21 -28.45 -19.54
N TYR A 12 13.26 -27.79 -20.20
CA TYR A 12 12.78 -26.45 -19.88
C TYR A 12 12.35 -26.39 -18.40
N PHE A 13 13.05 -25.57 -17.62
CA PHE A 13 12.62 -25.12 -16.31
C PHE A 13 11.41 -24.19 -16.47
N LEU A 14 10.19 -24.75 -16.42
CA LEU A 14 8.98 -23.96 -16.18
C LEU A 14 8.98 -23.55 -14.70
N ALA A 15 9.63 -22.43 -14.39
CA ALA A 15 9.48 -21.76 -13.12
C ALA A 15 8.06 -21.19 -13.04
N PHE A 16 7.13 -21.98 -12.51
CA PHE A 16 5.85 -21.48 -12.02
C PHE A 16 6.13 -20.58 -10.82
N SER A 17 6.29 -19.28 -11.06
CA SER A 17 6.21 -18.28 -10.01
C SER A 17 4.78 -18.32 -9.48
N THR A 18 4.58 -19.02 -8.36
CA THR A 18 3.34 -18.94 -7.60
C THR A 18 3.23 -17.50 -7.09
N PHE A 19 2.38 -16.70 -7.74
CA PHE A 19 2.01 -15.39 -7.22
C PHE A 19 1.26 -15.65 -5.91
N ALA A 20 1.97 -15.56 -4.79
CA ALA A 20 1.32 -15.48 -3.50
C ALA A 20 0.47 -14.22 -3.55
N PHE A 21 -0.85 -14.37 -3.56
CA PHE A 21 -1.78 -13.27 -3.33
C PHE A 21 -1.57 -12.81 -1.88
N SER A 22 -0.58 -11.95 -1.64
CA SER A 22 -0.40 -11.33 -0.34
C SER A 22 -1.56 -10.36 -0.16
N SER A 23 -2.51 -10.72 0.70
CA SER A 23 -3.53 -9.79 1.16
C SER A 23 -2.84 -8.58 1.79
N CYS A 24 -3.18 -7.38 1.35
CA CYS A 24 -2.55 -6.17 1.86
C CYS A 24 -2.80 -6.01 3.36
N PRO A 25 -1.77 -5.61 4.14
CA PRO A 25 -1.93 -5.44 5.57
C PRO A 25 -2.88 -4.27 5.86
N LYS A 26 -3.56 -4.32 7.01
CA LYS A 26 -4.21 -3.15 7.56
C LYS A 26 -3.16 -2.26 8.24
N ALA A 27 -3.32 -0.95 8.09
CA ALA A 27 -2.54 0.01 8.86
C ALA A 27 -2.78 -0.18 10.36
N GLU A 28 -1.78 0.14 11.19
CA GLU A 28 -1.99 0.23 12.62
C GLU A 28 -2.95 1.38 12.97
N VAL A 29 -3.46 1.38 14.20
CA VAL A 29 -4.30 2.47 14.70
C VAL A 29 -3.55 3.81 14.64
N THR A 30 -4.29 4.89 14.40
CA THR A 30 -3.76 6.25 14.20
C THR A 30 -2.86 6.77 15.31
N ASN A 31 -3.08 6.35 16.57
CA ASN A 31 -2.22 6.70 17.71
C ASN A 31 -1.02 5.79 17.94
N SER A 32 -0.76 4.83 17.07
CA SER A 32 0.46 4.02 17.15
C SER A 32 1.67 4.85 16.70
N PRO A 33 2.83 4.72 17.35
CA PRO A 33 4.07 5.32 16.86
C PRO A 33 4.51 4.71 15.51
N ARG A 34 3.98 3.53 15.15
CA ARG A 34 4.22 2.85 13.87
C ARG A 34 3.13 3.12 12.83
N PHE A 35 2.17 4.00 13.13
CA PHE A 35 1.08 4.35 12.24
C PHE A 35 1.59 4.75 10.85
N CYS A 36 2.53 5.70 10.76
CA CYS A 36 2.99 6.21 9.45
C CYS A 36 3.58 5.12 8.55
N GLU A 37 4.46 4.27 9.08
CA GLU A 37 5.11 3.22 8.29
C GLU A 37 4.14 2.10 7.90
N SER A 38 3.26 1.70 8.82
CA SER A 38 2.23 0.70 8.53
C SER A 38 1.20 1.23 7.51
N PHE A 39 0.79 2.51 7.62
CA PHE A 39 -0.11 3.15 6.69
C PHE A 39 0.49 3.28 5.29
N LYS A 40 1.74 3.76 5.17
CA LYS A 40 2.45 3.80 3.89
C LYS A 40 2.47 2.41 3.25
N THR A 41 2.87 1.39 4.02
CA THR A 41 2.93 0.01 3.52
C THR A 41 1.58 -0.47 2.99
N ALA A 42 0.51 -0.26 3.77
CA ALA A 42 -0.84 -0.60 3.37
C ALA A 42 -1.26 0.15 2.10
N ALA A 43 -1.07 1.47 2.04
CA ALA A 43 -1.44 2.31 0.90
C ALA A 43 -0.73 1.87 -0.40
N ARG A 44 0.58 1.63 -0.34
CA ARG A 44 1.37 1.14 -1.50
C ARG A 44 0.88 -0.22 -1.98
N CYS A 45 0.61 -1.13 -1.03
CA CYS A 45 0.09 -2.45 -1.34
C CYS A 45 -1.28 -2.36 -2.02
N TYR A 46 -2.24 -1.64 -1.42
CA TYR A 46 -3.60 -1.51 -1.99
C TYR A 46 -3.62 -0.78 -3.32
N CYS A 47 -2.73 0.21 -3.53
CA CYS A 47 -2.52 0.82 -4.84
C CYS A 47 -2.10 -0.22 -5.89
N THR A 48 -1.11 -1.06 -5.55
CA THR A 48 -0.62 -2.11 -6.47
C THR A 48 -1.67 -3.20 -6.69
N SER A 49 -2.37 -3.63 -5.64
CA SER A 49 -3.43 -4.65 -5.74
C SER A 49 -4.64 -4.17 -6.54
N SER A 50 -4.81 -2.85 -6.69
CA SER A 50 -5.83 -2.25 -7.56
C SER A 50 -5.45 -2.28 -9.04
N GLY A 51 -4.29 -2.85 -9.39
CA GLY A 51 -3.82 -3.04 -10.77
C GLY A 51 -2.86 -1.96 -11.27
N LEU A 52 -2.42 -1.04 -10.40
CA LEU A 52 -1.43 -0.02 -10.78
C LEU A 52 0.00 -0.60 -10.70
N PRO A 53 0.89 -0.22 -11.64
CA PRO A 53 2.30 -0.59 -11.57
C PRO A 53 2.95 -0.11 -10.28
N ALA A 54 3.79 -0.96 -9.67
CA ALA A 54 4.44 -0.66 -8.38
C ALA A 54 5.22 0.67 -8.38
N GLY A 55 5.79 1.08 -9.52
CA GLY A 55 6.47 2.36 -9.67
C GLY A 55 5.57 3.58 -9.46
N LEU A 56 4.28 3.49 -9.80
CA LEU A 56 3.29 4.55 -9.57
C LEU A 56 2.73 4.56 -8.15
N CYS A 57 3.03 3.52 -7.36
CA CYS A 57 2.52 3.35 -6.00
C CYS A 57 3.58 3.64 -4.93
N GLN A 58 4.80 4.07 -5.28
CA GLN A 58 5.86 4.29 -4.28
C GLN A 58 5.60 5.53 -3.42
N ASN A 59 5.14 6.61 -4.06
CA ASN A 59 4.88 7.87 -3.41
C ASN A 59 3.43 7.93 -2.92
N VAL A 60 3.26 7.93 -1.60
CA VAL A 60 1.92 7.91 -0.98
C VAL A 60 1.18 9.24 -1.15
N ASP A 61 1.90 10.35 -1.28
CA ASP A 61 1.29 11.65 -1.62
C ASP A 61 0.69 11.63 -3.03
N GLU A 62 1.36 10.97 -4.00
CA GLU A 62 0.82 10.79 -5.34
C GLU A 62 -0.38 9.82 -5.37
N ILE A 63 -0.38 8.80 -4.51
CA ILE A 63 -1.54 7.92 -4.33
C ILE A 63 -2.75 8.77 -3.88
N TYR A 64 -2.56 9.64 -2.88
CA TYR A 64 -3.61 10.56 -2.43
C TYR A 64 -4.11 11.45 -3.57
N LEU A 65 -3.21 12.09 -4.32
CA LEU A 65 -3.55 12.95 -5.45
C LEU A 65 -4.39 12.19 -6.49
N ARG A 66 -4.00 10.96 -6.84
CA ARG A 66 -4.75 10.12 -7.76
C ARG A 66 -6.14 9.80 -7.22
N MET A 67 -6.26 9.48 -5.94
CA MET A 67 -7.56 9.23 -5.31
C MET A 67 -8.48 10.44 -5.44
N VAL A 68 -8.01 11.64 -5.11
CA VAL A 68 -8.86 12.85 -5.19
C VAL A 68 -9.11 13.30 -6.64
N VAL A 69 -8.21 13.02 -7.58
CA VAL A 69 -8.47 13.28 -9.01
C VAL A 69 -9.56 12.36 -9.56
N ILE A 70 -9.52 11.06 -9.23
CA ILE A 70 -10.48 10.07 -9.73
C ILE A 70 -11.85 10.23 -9.06
N TYR A 71 -11.87 10.44 -7.74
CA TYR A 71 -13.09 10.47 -6.94
C TYR A 71 -13.55 11.88 -6.56
N SER A 72 -12.87 12.92 -7.02
CA SER A 72 -13.06 14.35 -6.72
C SER A 72 -12.77 14.76 -5.26
N THR A 73 -13.07 13.91 -4.28
CA THR A 73 -12.81 14.18 -2.85
C THR A 73 -12.28 12.94 -2.15
N LEU A 74 -11.62 13.15 -1.01
CA LEU A 74 -11.15 12.07 -0.16
C LEU A 74 -12.33 11.28 0.43
N GLU A 75 -13.43 11.95 0.79
CA GLU A 75 -14.66 11.32 1.28
C GLU A 75 -15.26 10.35 0.26
N ASN A 76 -15.31 10.75 -1.01
CA ASN A 76 -15.80 9.89 -2.09
C ASN A 76 -14.84 8.72 -2.32
N ALA A 77 -13.53 8.96 -2.30
CA ALA A 77 -12.53 7.90 -2.43
C ALA A 77 -12.65 6.89 -1.28
N CYS A 78 -12.77 7.35 -0.03
CA CYS A 78 -12.93 6.49 1.14
C CYS A 78 -14.28 5.75 1.15
N ARG A 79 -15.35 6.33 0.60
CA ARG A 79 -16.64 5.64 0.42
C ARG A 79 -16.54 4.50 -0.61
N SER A 80 -15.63 4.59 -1.58
CA SER A 80 -15.42 3.55 -2.59
C SER A 80 -14.54 2.38 -2.11
N GLN A 81 -13.90 2.49 -0.95
CA GLN A 81 -13.01 1.46 -0.41
C GLN A 81 -13.77 0.23 0.08
N LYS A 82 -13.18 -0.96 -0.14
CA LYS A 82 -13.79 -2.25 0.23
C LYS A 82 -13.21 -2.88 1.49
N TYR A 83 -12.00 -2.51 1.88
CA TYR A 83 -11.20 -3.22 2.89
C TYR A 83 -11.09 -2.50 4.23
N THR A 84 -11.48 -1.23 4.27
CA THR A 84 -11.39 -0.34 5.42
C THR A 84 -12.70 0.42 5.54
N SER A 85 -13.17 0.67 6.76
CA SER A 85 -14.38 1.48 6.95
C SER A 85 -14.14 2.90 6.39
N GLN A 86 -15.21 3.57 5.97
CA GLN A 86 -15.07 4.93 5.44
C GLN A 86 -14.42 5.87 6.46
N GLN A 87 -14.81 5.78 7.74
CA GLN A 87 -14.27 6.65 8.78
C GLN A 87 -12.80 6.33 9.09
N ASP A 88 -12.42 5.05 9.18
CA ASP A 88 -11.01 4.68 9.38
C ASP A 88 -10.16 5.14 8.20
N CYS A 89 -10.68 5.05 6.97
CA CYS A 89 -9.98 5.57 5.79
C CYS A 89 -9.75 7.08 5.90
N LEU A 90 -10.78 7.84 6.26
CA LEU A 90 -10.69 9.30 6.45
C LEU A 90 -9.70 9.67 7.55
N ASP A 91 -9.81 9.02 8.71
CA ASP A 91 -8.96 9.25 9.86
C ASP A 91 -7.49 8.94 9.55
N ASN A 92 -7.23 7.81 8.89
CA ASN A 92 -5.89 7.44 8.49
C ASN A 92 -5.29 8.46 7.50
N TRP A 93 -6.02 8.85 6.46
CA TRP A 93 -5.52 9.84 5.51
C TRP A 93 -5.33 11.23 6.13
N ARG A 94 -6.24 11.67 7.01
CA ARG A 94 -6.11 12.96 7.70
C ARG A 94 -4.91 12.95 8.65
N CYS A 95 -4.73 11.89 9.44
CA CYS A 95 -3.54 11.72 10.28
C CYS A 95 -2.26 11.70 9.45
N TYR A 96 -2.26 11.01 8.30
CA TYR A 96 -1.11 10.97 7.41
C TYR A 96 -0.74 12.36 6.88
N LEU A 97 -1.71 13.10 6.34
CA LEU A 97 -1.49 14.39 5.67
C LEU A 97 -1.27 15.55 6.65
N TYR A 98 -2.03 15.59 7.74
CA TYR A 98 -2.17 16.77 8.59
C TYR A 98 -1.76 16.53 10.05
N GLY A 99 -1.66 15.29 10.50
CA GLY A 99 -1.42 14.99 11.92
C GLY A 99 -2.62 15.37 12.78
N GLY A 100 -2.36 15.82 14.01
CA GLY A 100 -3.39 16.25 14.96
C GLY A 100 -4.06 15.07 15.68
N MET A 101 -5.39 15.04 15.63
CA MET A 101 -6.21 14.00 16.24
C MET A 101 -7.23 13.46 15.22
N ASP A 102 -7.59 12.19 15.35
CA ASP A 102 -8.64 11.59 14.54
C ASP A 102 -10.05 11.78 15.14
N SER A 103 -11.07 11.22 14.48
CA SER A 103 -12.47 11.31 14.91
C SER A 103 -12.77 10.68 16.27
N GLN A 104 -11.86 9.84 16.78
CA GLN A 104 -11.95 9.17 18.07
C GLN A 104 -11.08 9.86 19.14
N SER A 105 -10.63 11.09 18.88
CA SER A 105 -9.73 11.85 19.75
C SER A 105 -8.38 11.17 20.01
N ARG A 106 -7.94 10.30 19.09
CA ARG A 106 -6.63 9.65 19.15
C ARG A 106 -5.58 10.55 18.52
N ILE A 107 -4.50 10.84 19.23
CA ILE A 107 -3.39 11.66 18.75
C ILE A 107 -2.64 10.92 17.64
N CYS A 108 -2.59 11.48 16.44
CA CYS A 108 -1.93 10.87 15.28
C CYS A 108 -0.44 10.59 15.56
N SER A 109 0.05 9.41 15.17
CA SER A 109 1.45 8.97 15.33
C SER A 109 1.99 9.04 16.77
N SER A 110 1.11 9.00 17.77
CA SER A 110 1.39 9.23 19.21
C SER A 110 1.96 10.62 19.57
N ASN A 111 2.22 11.49 18.61
CA ASN A 111 2.90 12.77 18.82
C ASN A 111 2.18 13.97 18.16
N GLY A 112 1.05 13.73 17.49
CA GLY A 112 0.24 14.72 16.80
C GLY A 112 0.86 15.20 15.49
N SER A 113 1.99 14.64 15.09
CA SER A 113 2.67 15.02 13.86
C SER A 113 2.07 14.27 12.66
N ARG A 114 2.00 14.97 11.53
CA ARG A 114 1.75 14.34 10.23
C ARG A 114 2.88 13.39 9.87
N CYS A 115 2.61 12.47 8.96
CA CYS A 115 3.64 11.58 8.45
C CYS A 115 4.57 12.34 7.50
N THR A 116 5.88 12.10 7.63
CA THR A 116 6.87 12.64 6.69
C THR A 116 6.94 11.78 5.43
N THR A 117 7.14 12.42 4.28
CA THR A 117 7.28 11.77 2.97
C THR A 117 8.65 11.10 2.77
N MET A 118 9.33 10.65 3.83
CA MET A 118 10.67 10.07 3.67
C MET A 118 10.61 8.80 2.82
N ASN A 119 11.07 8.95 1.58
CA ASN A 119 11.68 7.91 0.77
C ASN A 119 13.02 7.60 1.43
N VAL A 120 13.12 6.48 2.12
CA VAL A 120 14.43 5.86 2.40
C VAL A 120 14.62 4.80 1.35
#